data_AF-A0A2M7TXX4-F1
#
_entry.id   AF-A0A2M7TXX4-F1
#
_cell.length_a   1.000
_cell.length_b   1.000
_cell.length_c   1.000
_cell.angle_alpha   90.00
_cell.angle_beta   90.00
_cell.angle_gamma   90.00
#
_symmetry.space_group_name_H-M   'P 1'
#
loop_
_entity.id
_entity.type
_entity.pdbx_description
1 polymer ?
#
loop_
_entity_poly.entity_id
_entity_poly.type
_entity_poly.pdbx_seq_one_letter_code
_entity_poly.pdbx_strand_id
1 'polypeptide(L)'
;MGKQIKKLSLGIISLVVIALLLTASAIILHLHSSPKQLSPAQIAGLARQNDCSNKALSDVAKQRPDKSKIDGSITLLSYRASCYYSQGKYQQAINEYQQLERYYQYKNDKYMVSTVKTQISELRAMATHIKPAAVHAQPDADPELEKSIQKL
;
A
#
# COMPACT_ATOMS: atom_id res chain seq x y z
N MET A 1 70.07 -22.47 -3.59
CA MET A 1 68.82 -23.24 -3.75
C MET A 1 67.83 -22.70 -2.73
N GLY A 2 66.60 -22.25 -2.99
CA GLY A 2 65.81 -21.99 -4.18
C GLY A 2 64.60 -21.16 -3.73
N LYS A 3 64.32 -20.04 -4.43
CA LYS A 3 63.12 -19.21 -4.28
C LYS A 3 61.88 -20.06 -4.63
N GLN A 4 60.71 -19.75 -4.04
CA GLN A 4 59.35 -19.73 -4.67
C GLN A 4 58.22 -19.97 -3.64
N ILE A 5 57.83 -18.96 -2.85
CA ILE A 5 56.49 -18.97 -2.20
C ILE A 5 55.97 -17.53 -2.05
N LYS A 6 55.61 -16.84 -3.15
CA LYS A 6 54.79 -15.61 -3.07
C LYS A 6 54.00 -15.36 -4.35
N LYS A 7 53.16 -16.30 -4.81
CA LYS A 7 52.26 -16.04 -5.97
C LYS A 7 50.88 -16.72 -5.92
N LEU A 8 50.38 -17.17 -4.76
CA LEU A 8 49.11 -17.91 -4.73
C LEU A 8 47.98 -17.32 -3.86
N SER A 9 48.11 -16.11 -3.31
CA SER A 9 47.06 -15.54 -2.43
C SER A 9 46.35 -14.30 -2.97
N LEU A 10 46.85 -13.64 -4.03
CA LEU A 10 46.26 -12.37 -4.51
C LEU A 10 45.11 -12.55 -5.52
N GLY A 11 45.11 -13.62 -6.32
CA GLY A 11 44.09 -13.81 -7.38
C GLY A 11 42.72 -14.21 -6.85
N ILE A 12 42.67 -15.01 -5.79
CA ILE A 12 41.42 -15.55 -5.24
C ILE A 12 40.66 -14.48 -4.46
N ILE A 13 41.36 -13.62 -3.71
CA ILE A 13 40.75 -12.52 -2.95
C ILE A 13 40.11 -11.50 -3.91
N SER A 14 40.75 -11.21 -5.05
CA SER A 14 40.22 -10.25 -6.04
C SER A 14 38.92 -10.73 -6.70
N LEU A 15 38.80 -12.03 -7.00
CA LEU A 15 37.57 -12.61 -7.59
C LEU A 15 36.38 -12.60 -6.62
N VAL A 16 36.61 -12.87 -5.33
CA VAL A 16 35.54 -12.86 -4.31
C VAL A 16 35.01 -11.44 -4.07
N VAL A 17 35.88 -10.43 -4.07
CA VAL A 17 35.47 -9.02 -3.91
C VAL A 17 34.68 -8.53 -5.13
N ILE A 18 35.08 -8.91 -6.35
CA ILE A 18 34.34 -8.55 -7.57
C ILE A 18 32.97 -9.24 -7.60
N ALA A 19 32.88 -10.52 -7.21
CA ALA A 19 31.61 -11.23 -7.12
C ALA A 19 30.65 -10.64 -6.06
N LEU A 20 31.17 -10.18 -4.92
CA LEU A 20 30.38 -9.49 -3.89
C LEU A 20 29.91 -8.08 -4.34
N LEU A 21 30.70 -7.36 -5.13
CA LEU A 21 30.30 -6.06 -5.68
C LEU A 21 29.24 -6.20 -6.79
N LEU A 22 29.28 -7.28 -7.58
CA LEU A 22 28.28 -7.56 -8.62
C LEU A 22 26.93 -8.02 -8.03
N THR A 23 26.92 -8.78 -6.93
CA THR A 23 25.66 -9.14 -6.25
C THR A 23 25.05 -7.95 -5.50
N ALA A 24 25.86 -7.10 -4.87
CA ALA A 24 25.37 -5.89 -4.22
C ALA A 24 24.70 -4.91 -5.20
N SER A 25 25.23 -4.75 -6.41
CA SER A 25 24.68 -3.85 -7.44
C SER A 25 23.37 -4.36 -8.05
N ALA A 26 23.19 -5.68 -8.21
CA ALA A 26 21.91 -6.26 -8.64
C ALA A 26 20.80 -6.09 -7.59
N ILE A 27 21.14 -6.19 -6.30
CA ILE A 27 20.19 -5.97 -5.19
C ILE A 27 19.74 -4.50 -5.15
N ILE A 28 20.65 -3.55 -5.38
CA ILE A 28 20.33 -2.10 -5.38
C ILE A 28 19.40 -1.72 -6.54
N LEU A 29 19.54 -2.35 -7.72
CA LEU A 29 18.68 -2.08 -8.88
C LEU A 29 17.24 -2.59 -8.70
N HIS A 30 17.03 -3.69 -7.98
CA HIS A 30 15.67 -4.14 -7.65
C HIS A 30 15.00 -3.30 -6.55
N LEU A 31 15.77 -2.62 -5.70
CA LEU A 31 15.25 -1.80 -4.60
C LEU A 31 14.78 -0.39 -4.99
N HIS A 32 15.09 0.08 -6.22
CA HIS A 32 14.83 1.49 -6.62
C HIS A 32 13.80 1.70 -7.73
N SER A 33 13.06 0.67 -8.15
CA SER A 33 11.89 0.92 -9.00
C SER A 33 10.77 1.52 -8.15
N SER A 34 10.73 2.86 -8.05
CA SER A 34 9.61 3.55 -7.42
C SER A 34 8.32 3.07 -8.08
N PRO A 35 7.32 2.60 -7.32
CA PRO A 35 6.09 2.12 -7.90
C PRO A 35 5.48 3.23 -8.74
N LYS A 36 5.17 2.93 -10.00
CA LYS A 36 4.58 3.90 -10.94
C LYS A 36 3.34 4.51 -10.29
N GLN A 37 3.38 5.82 -10.01
CA GLN A 37 2.23 6.51 -9.44
C GLN A 37 1.13 6.60 -10.51
N LEU A 38 -0.08 6.20 -10.12
CA LEU A 38 -1.27 6.33 -10.95
C LEU A 38 -1.81 7.75 -10.82
N SER A 39 -2.19 8.36 -11.94
CA SER A 39 -2.88 9.65 -11.91
C SER A 39 -4.31 9.49 -11.37
N PRO A 40 -4.92 10.55 -10.82
CA PRO A 40 -6.31 10.51 -10.38
C PRO A 40 -7.28 10.06 -11.49
N ALA A 41 -7.02 10.46 -12.74
CA ALA A 41 -7.83 10.04 -13.89
C ALA A 41 -7.74 8.53 -14.18
N GLN A 42 -6.57 7.92 -13.97
CA GLN A 42 -6.41 6.47 -14.11
C GLN A 42 -7.20 5.71 -13.05
N ILE A 43 -7.12 6.16 -11.79
CA ILE A 43 -7.89 5.56 -10.68
C ILE A 43 -9.40 5.73 -10.93
N ALA A 44 -9.84 6.91 -11.37
CA ALA A 44 -11.24 7.14 -11.74
C ALA A 44 -11.69 6.29 -12.94
N GLY A 45 -10.76 5.95 -13.86
CA GLY A 45 -11.01 5.00 -14.93
C GLY A 45 -11.32 3.60 -14.40
N LEU A 46 -10.49 3.09 -13.49
CA LEU A 46 -10.70 1.79 -12.83
C LEU A 46 -12.03 1.75 -12.08
N ALA A 47 -12.34 2.83 -11.33
CA ALA A 47 -13.60 2.93 -10.59
C ALA A 47 -14.83 2.92 -11.50
N ARG A 48 -14.81 3.65 -12.62
CA ARG A 48 -15.90 3.66 -13.60
C ARG A 48 -16.12 2.32 -14.27
N GLN A 49 -15.04 1.56 -14.48
CA GLN A 49 -15.09 0.22 -15.06
C GLN A 49 -15.46 -0.85 -14.03
N ASN A 50 -15.55 -0.49 -12.75
CA ASN A 50 -15.68 -1.42 -11.64
C ASN A 50 -14.63 -2.55 -11.68
N ASP A 51 -13.42 -2.23 -12.18
CA ASP A 51 -12.33 -3.21 -12.30
C ASP A 51 -11.73 -3.42 -10.91
N CYS A 52 -12.17 -4.47 -10.22
CA CYS A 52 -11.62 -4.90 -8.94
C CYS A 52 -10.71 -6.13 -9.10
N SER A 53 -10.05 -6.27 -10.25
CA SER A 53 -9.08 -7.34 -10.47
C SER A 53 -7.90 -7.24 -9.49
N ASN A 54 -7.27 -8.37 -9.19
CA ASN A 54 -6.09 -8.41 -8.31
C ASN A 54 -4.96 -7.51 -8.82
N LYS A 55 -4.83 -7.37 -10.15
CA LYS A 55 -3.86 -6.47 -10.77
C LYS A 55 -4.19 -5.01 -10.47
N ALA A 56 -5.43 -4.59 -10.74
CA ALA A 56 -5.85 -3.21 -10.49
C ALA A 56 -5.71 -2.84 -9.01
N LEU A 57 -6.15 -3.71 -8.11
CA LEU A 57 -5.96 -3.56 -6.66
C LEU A 57 -4.48 -3.48 -6.26
N SER A 58 -3.61 -4.32 -6.82
CA SER A 58 -2.17 -4.27 -6.56
C SER A 58 -1.54 -2.95 -7.03
N ASP A 59 -1.99 -2.43 -8.18
CA ASP A 59 -1.49 -1.18 -8.73
C ASP A 59 -1.94 0.04 -7.91
N VAL A 60 -3.17 0.05 -7.39
CA VAL A 60 -3.64 1.14 -6.50
C VAL A 60 -3.17 1.01 -5.06
N ALA A 61 -2.89 -0.19 -4.56
CA ALA A 61 -2.42 -0.40 -3.18
C ALA A 61 -1.04 0.24 -2.93
N LYS A 62 -0.26 0.46 -4.00
CA LYS A 62 1.02 1.18 -3.96
C LYS A 62 0.84 2.70 -3.83
N GLN A 63 -0.37 3.21 -4.07
CA GLN A 63 -0.67 4.63 -3.97
C GLN A 63 -1.03 4.98 -2.53
N ARG A 64 -0.57 6.14 -2.07
CA ARG A 64 -0.92 6.66 -0.74
C ARG A 64 -1.85 7.86 -0.88
N PRO A 65 -2.89 7.98 -0.04
CA PRO A 65 -3.65 9.21 0.09
C PRO A 65 -2.73 10.40 0.41
N ASP A 66 -2.94 11.51 -0.27
CA ASP A 66 -2.22 12.77 -0.11
C ASP A 66 -3.19 13.86 0.37
N LYS A 67 -2.88 14.46 1.53
CA LYS A 67 -3.69 15.51 2.16
C LYS A 67 -3.77 16.78 1.31
N SER A 68 -2.78 17.03 0.44
CA SER A 68 -2.78 18.16 -0.50
C SER A 68 -3.66 17.92 -1.72
N LYS A 69 -4.06 16.66 -1.98
CA LYS A 69 -4.86 16.22 -3.14
C LYS A 69 -6.13 15.51 -2.69
N ILE A 70 -6.95 16.22 -1.92
CA ILE A 70 -8.14 15.70 -1.23
C ILE A 70 -9.04 14.87 -2.16
N ASP A 71 -9.45 15.41 -3.31
CA ASP A 71 -10.37 14.71 -4.21
C ASP A 71 -9.76 13.45 -4.84
N GLY A 72 -8.45 13.49 -5.13
CA GLY A 72 -7.71 12.31 -5.60
C GLY A 72 -7.62 11.22 -4.53
N SER A 73 -7.38 11.61 -3.29
CA SER A 73 -7.36 10.72 -2.14
C SER A 73 -8.73 10.10 -1.86
N ILE A 74 -9.79 10.90 -1.93
CA ILE A 74 -11.17 10.42 -1.81
C ILE A 74 -11.48 9.38 -2.89
N THR A 75 -11.07 9.64 -4.14
CA THR A 75 -11.26 8.72 -5.27
C THR A 75 -10.52 7.40 -5.05
N LEU A 76 -9.24 7.48 -4.64
CA LEU A 76 -8.41 6.30 -4.33
C LEU A 76 -9.03 5.44 -3.22
N LEU A 77 -9.39 6.07 -2.10
CA LEU A 77 -9.94 5.39 -0.94
C LEU A 77 -11.30 4.77 -1.24
N SER A 78 -12.17 5.50 -1.94
CA SER A 78 -13.50 5.02 -2.35
C SER A 78 -13.39 3.81 -3.27
N TYR A 79 -12.48 3.84 -4.24
CA TYR A 79 -12.21 2.71 -5.13
C TYR A 79 -11.71 1.48 -4.37
N ARG A 80 -10.69 1.64 -3.51
CA ARG A 80 -10.17 0.52 -2.70
C ARG A 80 -11.22 -0.06 -1.77
N ALA A 81 -11.98 0.79 -1.08
CA ALA A 81 -13.03 0.37 -0.15
C ALA A 81 -14.12 -0.45 -0.87
N SER A 82 -14.57 0.03 -2.03
CA SER A 82 -15.55 -0.66 -2.86
C SER A 82 -15.05 -2.02 -3.35
N CYS A 83 -13.82 -2.09 -3.85
CA CYS A 83 -13.25 -3.35 -4.31
C CYS A 83 -12.97 -4.36 -3.19
N TYR A 84 -12.56 -3.90 -2.00
CA TYR A 84 -12.44 -4.81 -0.85
C TYR A 84 -13.82 -5.31 -0.40
N TYR A 85 -14.83 -4.45 -0.41
CA TYR A 85 -16.20 -4.85 -0.11
C TYR A 85 -16.71 -5.92 -1.08
N SER A 86 -16.56 -5.70 -2.40
CA SER A 86 -17.02 -6.65 -3.42
C SER A 86 -16.31 -8.01 -3.36
N GLN A 87 -15.11 -8.06 -2.78
CA GLN A 87 -14.34 -9.29 -2.56
C GLN A 87 -14.61 -9.95 -1.20
N GLY A 88 -15.56 -9.44 -0.39
CA GLY A 88 -15.83 -9.94 0.96
C GLY A 88 -14.73 -9.62 1.99
N LYS A 89 -13.77 -8.77 1.62
CA LYS A 89 -12.64 -8.33 2.47
C LYS A 89 -13.09 -7.16 3.36
N TYR A 90 -14.07 -7.42 4.22
CA TYR A 90 -14.77 -6.37 4.97
C TYR A 90 -13.86 -5.59 5.92
N GLN A 91 -12.86 -6.23 6.54
CA GLN A 91 -11.95 -5.51 7.42
C GLN A 91 -11.08 -4.52 6.64
N GLN A 92 -10.55 -4.91 5.48
CA GLN A 92 -9.83 -3.96 4.62
C GLN A 92 -10.74 -2.84 4.14
N ALA A 93 -11.98 -3.15 3.73
CA ALA A 93 -12.95 -2.15 3.32
C ALA A 93 -13.24 -1.13 4.44
N ILE A 94 -13.45 -1.60 5.68
CA ILE A 94 -13.64 -0.75 6.87
C ILE A 94 -12.45 0.18 7.05
N ASN A 95 -11.23 -0.34 6.96
CA ASN A 95 -10.03 0.47 7.14
C ASN A 95 -9.95 1.61 6.10
N GLU A 96 -10.24 1.32 4.82
CA GLU A 96 -10.29 2.34 3.77
C GLU A 96 -11.41 3.37 4.03
N TYR A 97 -12.61 2.92 4.42
CA TYR A 97 -13.72 3.82 4.75
C TYR A 97 -13.43 4.71 5.95
N GLN A 98 -12.71 4.23 6.96
CA GLN A 98 -12.27 5.07 8.09
C GLN A 98 -11.30 6.17 7.63
N GLN A 99 -10.43 5.90 6.65
CA GLN A 99 -9.61 6.96 6.07
C GLN A 99 -10.47 7.93 5.26
N LEU A 100 -11.41 7.41 4.48
CA LEU A 100 -12.32 8.21 3.65
C LEU A 100 -13.15 9.17 4.50
N GLU A 101 -13.65 8.71 5.66
CA GLU A 101 -14.36 9.55 6.63
C GLU A 101 -13.53 10.78 7.01
N ARG A 102 -12.24 10.60 7.30
CA ARG A 102 -11.34 11.70 7.70
C ARG A 102 -11.15 12.71 6.58
N TYR A 103 -11.07 12.28 5.33
CA TYR A 103 -10.97 13.19 4.19
C TYR A 103 -12.27 13.99 3.99
N TYR A 104 -13.44 13.39 4.21
CA TYR A 104 -14.71 14.12 4.18
C TYR A 104 -14.89 15.07 5.36
N GLN A 105 -14.41 14.69 6.56
CA GLN A 105 -14.34 15.60 7.71
C GLN A 105 -13.47 16.81 7.40
N TYR A 106 -12.28 16.60 6.81
CA TYR A 106 -11.38 17.68 6.40
C TYR A 106 -12.02 18.62 5.36
N LYS A 107 -12.81 18.06 4.43
CA LYS A 107 -13.58 18.81 3.43
C LYS A 107 -14.82 19.50 4.01
N ASN A 108 -15.11 19.31 5.30
CA ASN A 108 -16.35 19.74 5.99
C ASN A 108 -17.64 19.20 5.35
N ASP A 109 -17.57 18.04 4.70
CA ASP A 109 -18.71 17.39 4.05
C ASP A 109 -19.45 16.47 5.03
N LYS A 110 -20.33 17.07 5.84
CA LYS A 110 -21.07 16.35 6.89
C LYS A 110 -21.97 15.25 6.35
N TYR A 111 -22.52 15.44 5.14
CA TYR A 111 -23.37 14.44 4.50
C TYR A 111 -22.56 13.19 4.18
N MET A 112 -21.40 13.37 3.53
CA MET A 112 -20.55 12.22 3.18
C MET A 112 -19.93 11.56 4.41
N VAL A 113 -19.60 12.31 5.47
CA VAL A 113 -19.18 11.71 6.75
C VAL A 113 -20.26 10.78 7.30
N SER A 114 -21.53 11.21 7.30
CA SER A 114 -22.64 10.37 7.77
C SER A 114 -22.80 9.11 6.92
N THR A 115 -22.75 9.25 5.59
CA THR A 115 -22.84 8.13 4.65
C THR A 115 -21.75 7.09 4.89
N VAL A 116 -20.50 7.53 5.03
CA VAL A 116 -19.37 6.62 5.28
C VAL A 116 -19.49 5.92 6.64
N LYS A 117 -19.97 6.60 7.67
CA LYS A 117 -20.23 5.97 8.99
C LYS A 117 -21.27 4.85 8.90
N THR A 118 -22.35 5.07 8.14
CA THR A 118 -23.36 4.02 7.90
C THR A 118 -22.73 2.81 7.20
N GLN A 119 -21.96 3.03 6.14
CA GLN A 119 -21.25 1.95 5.43
C GLN A 119 -20.30 1.17 6.34
N ILE A 120 -19.53 1.86 7.20
CA ILE A 120 -18.68 1.20 8.19
C ILE A 120 -19.50 0.33 9.15
N SER A 121 -20.66 0.81 9.60
CA SER A 121 -21.55 0.06 10.49
C SER A 121 -22.10 -1.21 9.83
N GLU A 122 -22.56 -1.08 8.58
CA GLU A 122 -23.07 -2.22 7.79
C GLU A 122 -21.98 -3.28 7.58
N LEU A 123 -20.78 -2.85 7.19
CA LEU A 123 -19.64 -3.75 7.02
C LEU A 123 -19.23 -4.45 8.31
N ARG A 124 -19.30 -3.76 9.46
CA ARG A 124 -19.04 -4.39 10.76
C ARG A 124 -20.05 -5.48 11.06
N ALA A 125 -21.34 -5.24 10.81
CA ALA A 125 -22.36 -6.26 10.97
C ALA A 125 -22.06 -7.47 10.06
N MET A 126 -21.76 -7.24 8.78
CA MET A 126 -21.40 -8.32 7.85
C MET A 126 -20.14 -9.08 8.27
N ALA A 127 -19.12 -8.39 8.80
CA ALA A 127 -17.89 -9.00 9.29
C ALA A 127 -18.12 -9.91 10.51
N THR A 128 -19.06 -9.58 11.39
CA THR A 128 -19.39 -10.44 12.56
C THR A 128 -20.05 -11.77 12.18
N HIS A 129 -20.66 -11.86 11.01
CA HIS A 129 -21.30 -13.08 10.51
C HIS A 129 -20.35 -13.96 9.68
N ILE A 130 -19.12 -13.52 9.41
CA ILE A 130 -18.11 -14.30 8.70
C ILE A 130 -17.08 -14.82 9.71
N LYS A 131 -16.92 -16.16 9.77
CA LYS A 131 -15.84 -16.80 10.52
C LYS A 131 -14.50 -16.19 10.06
N PRO A 132 -13.66 -15.63 10.94
CA PRO A 132 -12.45 -14.94 10.51
C PRO A 132 -11.55 -15.93 9.76
N ALA A 133 -11.42 -15.74 8.45
CA ALA A 133 -10.30 -16.29 7.71
C ALA A 133 -9.05 -15.61 8.28
N ALA A 134 -7.99 -16.38 8.55
CA ALA A 134 -6.71 -15.81 8.96
C ALA A 134 -6.20 -14.89 7.84
N VAL A 135 -6.40 -13.59 8.01
CA VAL A 135 -5.91 -12.56 7.11
C VAL A 135 -4.73 -11.91 7.81
N HIS A 136 -3.54 -12.07 7.22
CA HIS A 136 -2.34 -11.34 7.61
C HIS A 136 -2.64 -9.84 7.51
N ALA A 137 -2.59 -9.14 8.65
CA ALA A 137 -2.71 -7.69 8.71
C ALA A 137 -1.64 -7.06 7.80
N GLN A 138 -2.05 -6.39 6.73
CA GLN A 138 -1.14 -5.56 5.96
C GLN A 138 -1.00 -4.20 6.68
N PRO A 139 0.23 -3.76 7.00
CA PRO A 139 0.48 -2.56 7.79
C PRO A 139 0.53 -1.33 6.86
N ASP A 140 -0.63 -0.84 6.44
CA ASP A 140 -0.73 0.38 5.61
C ASP A 140 -1.59 1.48 6.28
N ALA A 141 -1.85 1.38 7.58
CA ALA A 141 -2.33 2.53 8.35
C ALA A 141 -1.20 3.55 8.44
N ASP A 142 -1.44 4.78 7.96
CA ASP A 142 -0.52 5.91 8.10
C ASP A 142 -0.27 6.17 9.60
N PRO A 143 0.94 5.87 10.13
CA PRO A 143 1.21 5.98 11.57
C PRO A 143 1.17 7.42 12.09
N GLU A 144 1.36 8.41 11.21
CA GLU A 144 1.24 9.83 11.58
C GLU A 144 -0.21 10.24 11.80
N LEU A 145 -1.12 9.62 11.06
CA LEU A 145 -2.55 9.81 11.21
C LEU A 145 -3.06 9.17 12.50
N GLU A 146 -2.56 7.99 12.87
CA GLU A 146 -2.84 7.37 14.17
C GLU A 146 -2.32 8.22 15.35
N LYS A 147 -1.10 8.75 15.26
CA LYS A 147 -0.53 9.64 16.30
C LYS A 147 -1.29 10.94 16.47
N SER A 148 -1.86 11.47 15.39
CA SER A 148 -2.65 12.71 15.45
C SER A 148 -4.00 12.49 16.14
N ILE A 149 -4.53 11.25 16.12
CA ILE A 149 -5.79 10.88 16.76
C ILE A 149 -5.64 10.72 18.28
N GLN A 150 -4.51 10.23 18.79
CA GLN A 150 -4.28 10.11 20.25
C GLN A 150 -4.11 11.46 20.97
N LYS A 151 -3.99 12.57 20.22
CA LYS A 151 -3.80 13.92 20.76
C LYS A 151 -5.07 14.78 20.71
N LEU A 152 -6.18 14.23 20.21
CA LEU A 152 -7.52 14.82 20.24
C LEU A 152 -8.37 14.08 21.27
#